data_AF-A0A944ZVH3-F1
#
_entry.id   AF-A0A944ZVH3-F1
#
_cell.length_a   1.000
_cell.length_b   1.000
_cell.length_c   1.000
_cell.angle_alpha   90.00
_cell.angle_beta   90.00
_cell.angle_gamma   90.00
#
_symmetry.space_group_name_H-M   'P 1'
#
loop_
_entity.id
_entity.type
_entity.pdbx_description
1 polymer ?
#
loop_
_entity_poly.entity_id
_entity_poly.type
_entity_poly.pdbx_seq_one_letter_code
_entity_poly.pdbx_strand_id
1 'polypeptide(L)'
;MPLTEPTKHKLDKLVQFIIGVDIAVLLVIFLSSQFGVSFPFPLPGRRLNNPLALLLILLSVRGMLNTSFRERYLGTLSKLSTGTPHRFYFFTSLIAVECALQVMWFIDPENFHWNLNAEQGYGTHFSAIQLYILGLLVMITAWADYGKEARWKEKLPWYLVAGVYFYIGLDDCVGIHENFILWTRRRIPEATVFHFIHEWLWFYAPLILAVVIFLSRFFLKKFRYSWGILITMFVALAFWVSVILLEGLAKSIVDPMGLDYGRLLIGIEEGSEMFGATLFMLGFSKHLKNLAEEKVPK
;
A
#
# COMPACT_ATOMS: atom_id res chain seq x y z
N MET A 1 -20.37 -21.82 -9.28
CA MET A 1 -21.74 -21.57 -8.77
C MET A 1 -21.68 -20.39 -7.80
N PRO A 2 -22.59 -19.41 -7.90
CA PRO A 2 -22.67 -18.33 -6.91
C PRO A 2 -23.03 -18.91 -5.52
N LEU A 3 -22.42 -18.37 -4.46
CA LEU A 3 -22.73 -18.78 -3.08
C LEU A 3 -24.16 -18.39 -2.73
N THR A 4 -24.88 -19.28 -2.06
CA THR A 4 -26.22 -18.99 -1.51
C THR A 4 -26.12 -17.95 -0.37
N GLU A 5 -27.16 -17.13 -0.18
CA GLU A 5 -27.20 -16.15 0.93
C GLU A 5 -26.96 -16.78 2.32
N PRO A 6 -27.56 -17.95 2.66
CA PRO A 6 -27.23 -18.65 3.91
C PRO A 6 -25.75 -19.01 4.03
N THR A 7 -25.10 -19.43 2.93
CA THR A 7 -23.66 -19.74 2.93
C THR A 7 -22.82 -18.49 3.13
N LYS A 8 -23.15 -17.38 2.45
CA LYS A 8 -22.45 -16.10 2.61
C LYS A 8 -22.53 -15.60 4.06
N HIS A 9 -23.69 -15.70 4.69
CA HIS A 9 -23.87 -15.28 6.09
C HIS A 9 -23.04 -16.11 7.07
N LYS A 10 -22.98 -17.43 6.89
CA LYS A 10 -22.12 -18.31 7.70
C LYS A 10 -20.64 -17.96 7.53
N LEU A 11 -20.20 -17.73 6.29
CA LEU A 11 -18.82 -17.34 6.00
C LEU A 11 -18.48 -15.95 6.55
N ASP A 12 -19.38 -14.97 6.45
CA ASP A 12 -19.20 -13.63 7.03
C ASP A 12 -19.01 -13.71 8.55
N LYS A 13 -19.82 -14.52 9.25
CA LYS A 13 -19.63 -14.75 10.69
C LYS A 13 -18.28 -15.38 11.03
N LEU A 14 -17.84 -16.37 10.25
CA LEU A 14 -16.53 -16.98 10.42
C LEU A 14 -15.41 -15.95 10.20
N VAL A 15 -15.49 -15.16 9.12
CA VAL A 15 -14.51 -14.11 8.82
C VAL A 15 -14.47 -13.05 9.93
N GLN A 16 -15.62 -12.64 10.47
CA GLN A 16 -15.69 -11.71 11.61
C GLN A 16 -15.02 -12.28 12.86
N PHE A 17 -15.24 -13.56 13.14
CA PHE A 17 -14.57 -14.24 14.24
C PHE A 17 -13.04 -14.24 14.04
N ILE A 18 -12.57 -14.60 12.85
CA ILE A 18 -11.12 -14.61 12.54
C ILE A 18 -10.55 -13.19 12.65
N ILE A 19 -11.22 -12.15 12.15
CA ILE A 19 -10.81 -10.75 12.33
C ILE A 19 -10.67 -10.40 13.81
N GLY A 20 -11.62 -10.82 14.65
CA GLY A 20 -11.56 -10.58 16.10
C GLY A 20 -10.35 -11.24 16.76
N VAL A 21 -10.05 -12.48 16.38
CA VAL A 21 -8.85 -13.21 16.84
C VAL A 21 -7.57 -12.53 16.37
N ASP A 22 -7.52 -12.13 15.10
CA ASP A 22 -6.36 -11.51 14.47
C ASP A 22 -6.03 -10.13 15.07
N ILE A 23 -7.05 -9.32 15.37
CA ILE A 23 -6.89 -8.06 16.12
C ILE A 23 -6.35 -8.33 17.53
N ALA A 24 -6.83 -9.37 18.22
CA ALA A 24 -6.30 -9.73 19.54
C ALA A 24 -4.83 -10.15 19.45
N VAL A 25 -4.45 -10.90 18.41
CA VAL A 25 -3.05 -11.27 18.13
C VAL A 25 -2.19 -10.04 17.87
N LEU A 26 -2.64 -9.13 17.01
CA LEU A 26 -1.97 -7.84 16.75
C LEU A 26 -1.75 -7.05 18.05
N LEU A 27 -2.79 -6.95 18.89
CA LEU A 27 -2.71 -6.25 20.17
C LEU A 27 -1.71 -6.90 21.13
N VAL A 28 -1.72 -8.23 21.24
CA VAL A 28 -0.77 -8.98 22.09
C VAL A 28 0.67 -8.76 21.62
N ILE A 29 0.92 -8.87 20.31
CA ILE A 29 2.26 -8.62 19.73
C ILE A 29 2.67 -7.17 19.98
N PHE A 30 1.78 -6.21 19.80
CA PHE A 30 2.04 -4.80 20.03
C PHE A 30 2.39 -4.53 21.50
N LEU A 31 1.56 -5.01 22.45
CA LEU A 31 1.80 -4.82 23.88
C LEU A 31 3.11 -5.46 24.34
N SER A 32 3.42 -6.66 23.84
CA SER A 32 4.65 -7.36 24.19
C SER A 32 5.88 -6.66 23.61
N SER A 33 5.83 -6.23 22.34
CA SER A 33 6.95 -5.58 21.66
C SER A 33 7.22 -4.15 22.17
N GLN A 34 6.18 -3.36 22.42
CA GLN A 34 6.33 -1.95 22.81
C GLN A 34 6.53 -1.75 24.30
N PHE A 35 5.81 -2.52 25.12
CA PHE A 35 5.76 -2.27 26.57
C PHE A 35 6.36 -3.42 27.38
N GLY A 36 6.93 -4.44 26.73
CA GLY A 36 7.52 -5.59 27.42
C GLY A 36 6.50 -6.42 28.20
N VAL A 37 5.21 -6.34 27.86
CA VAL A 37 4.16 -7.09 28.55
C VAL A 37 4.39 -8.58 28.31
N SER A 38 4.47 -9.33 29.42
CA SER A 38 4.57 -10.79 29.40
C SER A 38 3.18 -11.41 29.45
N PHE A 39 2.99 -12.48 28.67
CA PHE A 39 1.75 -13.23 28.60
C PHE A 39 1.99 -14.68 29.05
N PRO A 40 1.02 -15.35 29.70
CA PRO A 40 1.18 -16.71 30.20
C PRO A 40 1.11 -17.80 29.10
N PHE A 41 1.25 -17.41 27.82
CA PHE A 41 1.15 -18.28 26.66
C PHE A 41 2.20 -17.89 25.61
N PRO A 42 2.61 -18.82 24.72
CA PRO A 42 3.61 -18.52 23.69
C PRO A 42 3.08 -17.47 22.73
N LEU A 43 3.90 -16.47 22.43
CA LEU A 43 3.56 -15.44 21.45
C LEU A 43 3.60 -16.05 20.04
N PRO A 44 2.63 -15.72 19.17
CA PRO A 44 2.57 -16.21 17.80
C PRO A 44 3.70 -15.67 16.90
N GLY A 45 4.51 -14.74 17.43
CA GLY A 45 5.67 -14.16 16.78
C GLY A 45 6.01 -12.80 17.39
N ARG A 46 6.98 -12.10 16.78
CA ARG A 46 7.32 -10.70 17.12
C ARG A 46 6.91 -9.71 16.03
N ARG A 47 6.43 -10.21 14.88
CA ARG A 47 6.17 -9.42 13.68
C ARG A 47 4.68 -9.14 13.55
N LEU A 48 4.32 -7.88 13.40
CA LEU A 48 2.94 -7.45 13.17
C LEU A 48 2.50 -7.64 11.71
N ASN A 49 3.44 -7.77 10.77
CA ASN A 49 3.15 -7.78 9.34
C ASN A 49 2.19 -8.90 8.90
N ASN A 50 2.44 -10.15 9.31
CA ASN A 50 1.62 -11.29 8.87
C ASN A 50 0.17 -11.17 9.36
N PRO A 51 -0.08 -10.89 10.66
CA PRO A 51 -1.42 -10.54 11.13
C PRO A 51 -2.00 -9.32 10.42
N LEU A 52 -1.22 -8.26 10.18
CA LEU A 52 -1.74 -7.09 9.46
C LEU A 52 -2.18 -7.43 8.03
N ALA A 53 -1.36 -8.16 7.27
CA ALA A 53 -1.71 -8.63 5.94
C ALA A 53 -2.98 -9.50 5.96
N LEU A 54 -3.08 -10.42 6.92
CA LEU A 54 -4.26 -11.24 7.12
C LEU A 54 -5.50 -10.37 7.40
N LEU A 55 -5.41 -9.38 8.29
CA LEU A 55 -6.49 -8.44 8.60
C LEU A 55 -6.98 -7.73 7.34
N LEU A 56 -6.07 -7.16 6.54
CA LEU A 56 -6.41 -6.44 5.31
C LEU A 56 -7.09 -7.36 4.27
N ILE A 57 -6.62 -8.61 4.14
CA ILE A 57 -7.25 -9.62 3.29
C ILE A 57 -8.65 -9.96 3.80
N LEU A 58 -8.80 -10.21 5.10
CA LEU A 58 -10.08 -10.58 5.71
C LEU A 58 -11.11 -9.44 5.61
N LEU A 59 -10.69 -8.18 5.72
CA LEU A 59 -11.56 -7.02 5.48
C LEU A 59 -12.09 -7.00 4.03
N SER A 60 -11.23 -7.31 3.05
CA SER A 60 -11.63 -7.44 1.64
C SER A 60 -12.61 -8.59 1.43
N VAL A 61 -12.30 -9.78 1.96
CA VAL A 61 -13.16 -10.97 1.88
C VAL A 61 -14.52 -10.69 2.52
N ARG A 62 -14.54 -10.04 3.69
CA ARG A 62 -15.77 -9.63 4.35
C ARG A 62 -16.59 -8.68 3.48
N GLY A 63 -15.95 -7.71 2.83
CA GLY A 63 -16.61 -6.80 1.88
C GLY A 63 -17.21 -7.53 0.67
N MET A 64 -16.63 -8.65 0.25
CA MET A 64 -17.20 -9.49 -0.82
C MET A 64 -18.40 -10.31 -0.35
N LEU A 65 -18.37 -10.79 0.90
CA LEU A 65 -19.43 -11.63 1.49
C LEU A 65 -20.63 -10.81 1.98
N ASN A 66 -20.39 -9.60 2.50
CA ASN A 66 -21.40 -8.75 3.14
C ASN A 66 -21.49 -7.39 2.44
N THR A 67 -22.53 -7.22 1.62
CA THR A 67 -22.74 -6.00 0.83
C THR A 67 -23.00 -4.77 1.68
N SER A 68 -23.77 -4.90 2.77
CA SER A 68 -24.05 -3.79 3.69
C SER A 68 -22.80 -3.31 4.42
N PHE A 69 -21.92 -4.23 4.83
CA PHE A 69 -20.62 -3.90 5.40
C PHE A 69 -19.76 -3.14 4.38
N ARG A 70 -19.66 -3.66 3.16
CA ARG A 70 -18.92 -3.02 2.06
C ARG A 70 -19.42 -1.61 1.77
N GLU A 71 -20.73 -1.42 1.67
CA GLU A 71 -21.32 -0.12 1.36
C GLU A 71 -21.06 0.90 2.48
N ARG A 72 -21.16 0.49 3.74
CA ARG A 72 -20.83 1.36 4.88
C ARG A 72 -19.35 1.72 4.91
N TYR A 73 -18.48 0.72 4.76
CA TYR A 73 -17.03 0.91 4.82
C TYR A 73 -16.52 1.79 3.68
N LEU A 74 -16.89 1.48 2.44
CA LEU A 74 -16.48 2.26 1.26
C LEU A 74 -17.19 3.61 1.18
N GLY A 75 -18.43 3.72 1.68
CA GLY A 75 -19.11 4.99 1.82
C GLY A 75 -18.41 5.93 2.81
N THR A 76 -17.90 5.37 3.91
CA THR A 76 -17.07 6.12 4.88
C THR A 76 -15.78 6.61 4.24
N LEU A 77 -15.06 5.72 3.54
CA LEU A 77 -13.82 6.09 2.82
C LEU A 77 -14.08 7.14 1.73
N SER A 78 -15.17 6.99 0.97
CA SER A 78 -15.58 7.97 -0.03
C SER A 78 -15.85 9.34 0.60
N LYS A 79 -16.60 9.38 1.71
CA LYS A 79 -16.90 10.62 2.45
C LYS A 79 -15.62 11.27 3.00
N LEU A 80 -14.73 10.48 3.60
CA LEU A 80 -13.44 10.96 4.12
C LEU A 80 -12.58 11.52 2.99
N SER A 81 -12.54 10.87 1.83
CA SER A 81 -11.67 11.28 0.73
C SER A 81 -12.24 12.42 -0.12
N THR A 82 -13.56 12.68 -0.11
CA THR A 82 -14.16 13.72 -0.98
C THR A 82 -14.81 14.89 -0.24
N GLY A 83 -15.33 14.67 0.97
CA GLY A 83 -16.13 15.66 1.71
C GLY A 83 -15.28 16.69 2.45
N THR A 84 -15.59 17.98 2.30
CA THR A 84 -15.00 19.06 3.11
C THR A 84 -15.76 19.19 4.45
N PRO A 85 -15.10 19.32 5.61
CA PRO A 85 -13.65 19.46 5.84
C PRO A 85 -12.87 18.15 6.00
N HIS A 86 -13.55 17.00 6.12
CA HIS A 86 -12.94 15.70 6.42
C HIS A 86 -11.77 15.31 5.50
N ARG A 87 -11.87 15.67 4.21
CA ARG A 87 -10.82 15.48 3.21
C ARG A 87 -9.50 16.13 3.60
N PHE A 88 -9.55 17.36 4.10
CA PHE A 88 -8.35 18.05 4.55
C PHE A 88 -7.74 17.34 5.77
N TYR A 89 -8.56 16.99 6.76
CA TYR A 89 -8.07 16.26 7.94
C TYR A 89 -7.44 14.93 7.57
N PHE A 90 -8.05 14.19 6.65
CA PHE A 90 -7.54 12.91 6.20
C PHE A 90 -6.15 13.06 5.55
N PHE A 91 -5.98 13.91 4.53
CA PHE A 91 -4.68 14.08 3.88
C PHE A 91 -3.63 14.74 4.77
N THR A 92 -4.01 15.72 5.59
CA THR A 92 -3.09 16.31 6.57
C THR A 92 -2.63 15.28 7.59
N SER A 93 -3.51 14.36 8.02
CA SER A 93 -3.11 13.30 8.96
C SER A 93 -2.12 12.30 8.34
N LEU A 94 -2.29 11.94 7.05
CA LEU A 94 -1.33 11.09 6.34
C LEU A 94 0.06 11.75 6.31
N ILE A 95 0.13 13.00 5.83
CA ILE A 95 1.39 13.76 5.77
C ILE A 95 2.01 13.93 7.16
N ALA A 96 1.20 14.18 8.19
CA ALA A 96 1.70 14.32 9.56
C ALA A 96 2.34 13.02 10.07
N VAL A 97 1.74 11.86 9.77
CA VAL A 97 2.31 10.55 10.12
C VAL A 97 3.58 10.28 9.33
N GLU A 98 3.59 10.55 8.01
CA GLU A 98 4.79 10.44 7.15
C GLU A 98 5.95 11.28 7.70
N CYS A 99 5.69 12.56 8.03
CA CYS A 99 6.70 13.42 8.64
C CYS A 99 7.17 12.90 10.00
N ALA A 100 6.26 12.39 10.84
CA ALA A 100 6.63 11.84 12.14
C ALA A 100 7.52 10.59 11.99
N LEU A 101 7.20 9.70 11.04
CA LEU A 101 8.01 8.52 10.74
C LEU A 101 9.41 8.91 10.26
N GLN A 102 9.52 9.90 9.37
CA GLN A 102 10.80 10.46 8.92
C GLN A 102 11.61 11.07 10.07
N VAL A 103 10.97 11.87 10.92
CA VAL A 103 11.64 12.47 12.08
C VAL A 103 12.14 11.38 13.03
N MET A 104 11.34 10.36 13.32
CA MET A 104 11.73 9.26 14.18
C MET A 104 12.86 8.42 13.59
N TRP A 105 12.90 8.22 12.27
CA TRP A 105 14.00 7.56 11.57
C TRP A 105 15.34 8.26 11.83
N PHE A 106 15.37 9.59 11.76
CA PHE A 106 16.61 10.33 11.98
C PHE A 106 16.98 10.50 13.46
N ILE A 107 16.01 10.48 14.37
CA ILE A 107 16.26 10.63 15.81
C ILE A 107 16.68 9.31 16.46
N ASP A 108 16.02 8.20 16.11
CA ASP A 108 16.20 6.89 16.75
C ASP A 108 16.31 5.76 15.72
N PRO A 109 17.30 5.80 14.79
CA PRO A 109 17.41 4.84 13.68
C PRO A 109 17.70 3.41 14.14
N GLU A 110 18.31 3.25 15.32
CA GLU A 110 18.65 1.94 15.88
C GLU A 110 17.45 1.23 16.50
N ASN A 111 16.37 1.97 16.77
CA ASN A 111 15.13 1.38 17.22
C ASN A 111 14.42 0.71 16.05
N PHE A 112 14.36 -0.61 16.12
CA PHE A 112 13.76 -1.48 15.11
C PHE A 112 12.35 -1.03 14.67
N HIS A 113 11.56 -0.44 15.55
CA HIS A 113 10.20 -0.01 15.23
C HIS A 113 10.16 1.28 14.39
N TRP A 114 11.12 2.17 14.57
CA TRP A 114 11.25 3.42 13.82
C TRP A 114 12.18 3.30 12.62
N ASN A 115 12.85 2.16 12.48
CA ASN A 115 13.72 1.87 11.37
C ASN A 115 12.90 1.73 10.08
N LEU A 116 13.04 2.70 9.18
CA LEU A 116 12.33 2.69 7.89
C LEU A 116 12.90 1.64 6.93
N ASN A 117 14.18 1.29 7.06
CA ASN A 117 14.79 0.19 6.29
C ASN A 117 14.35 -1.20 6.77
N ALA A 118 13.74 -1.28 7.96
CA ALA A 118 13.22 -2.54 8.43
C ALA A 118 11.86 -2.77 7.76
N GLU A 119 11.73 -3.81 6.94
CA GLU A 119 10.45 -4.25 6.37
C GLU A 119 9.42 -4.69 7.42
N GLN A 120 9.57 -4.36 8.70
CA GLN A 120 8.72 -4.74 9.83
C GLN A 120 8.50 -3.58 10.80
N GLY A 121 8.95 -2.38 10.43
CA GLY A 121 8.81 -1.16 11.22
C GLY A 121 7.43 -0.52 11.09
N TYR A 122 7.21 0.57 11.82
CA TYR A 122 5.98 1.36 11.69
C TYR A 122 5.81 1.97 10.30
N GLY A 123 6.92 2.27 9.60
CA GLY A 123 6.90 2.72 8.20
C GLY A 123 6.19 1.72 7.30
N THR A 124 6.65 0.47 7.31
CA THR A 124 6.04 -0.63 6.52
C THR A 124 4.56 -0.83 6.84
N HIS A 125 4.19 -0.85 8.13
CA HIS A 125 2.78 -1.01 8.51
C HIS A 125 1.90 0.13 8.01
N PHE A 126 2.41 1.37 8.10
CA PHE A 126 1.71 2.54 7.60
C PHE A 126 1.58 2.49 6.06
N SER A 127 2.67 2.24 5.33
CA SER A 127 2.68 2.12 3.87
C SER A 127 1.70 1.05 3.39
N ALA A 128 1.71 -0.14 3.99
CA ALA A 128 0.80 -1.23 3.64
C ALA A 128 -0.68 -0.85 3.82
N ILE A 129 -1.03 -0.19 4.93
CA ILE A 129 -2.40 0.31 5.17
C ILE A 129 -2.75 1.42 4.17
N GLN A 130 -1.82 2.33 3.91
CA GLN A 130 -2.00 3.45 2.99
C GLN A 130 -2.25 2.96 1.56
N LEU A 131 -1.46 1.99 1.08
CA LEU A 131 -1.59 1.35 -0.22
C LEU A 131 -2.89 0.54 -0.33
N TYR A 132 -3.30 -0.13 0.74
CA TYR A 132 -4.60 -0.80 0.81
C TYR A 132 -5.75 0.20 0.65
N ILE A 133 -5.73 1.31 1.40
CA ILE A 133 -6.73 2.38 1.28
C ILE A 133 -6.71 2.99 -0.13
N LEU A 134 -5.54 3.19 -0.71
CA LEU A 134 -5.38 3.69 -2.08
C LEU A 134 -6.03 2.73 -3.09
N GLY A 135 -5.75 1.42 -3.01
CA GLY A 135 -6.38 0.42 -3.87
C GLY A 135 -7.91 0.42 -3.76
N LEU A 136 -8.45 0.54 -2.53
CA LEU A 136 -9.89 0.69 -2.32
C LEU A 136 -10.44 1.97 -2.95
N LEU A 137 -9.75 3.09 -2.81
CA LEU A 137 -10.14 4.37 -3.40
C LEU A 137 -10.19 4.28 -4.93
N VAL A 138 -9.20 3.61 -5.55
CA VAL A 138 -9.19 3.33 -6.99
C VAL A 138 -10.42 2.52 -7.39
N MET A 139 -10.79 1.48 -6.64
CA MET A 139 -12.00 0.70 -6.92
C MET A 139 -13.29 1.51 -6.80
N ILE A 140 -13.42 2.34 -5.75
CA ILE A 140 -14.56 3.24 -5.58
C ILE A 140 -14.65 4.19 -6.78
N THR A 141 -13.51 4.74 -7.19
CA THR A 141 -13.42 5.67 -8.34
C THR A 141 -13.83 4.98 -9.63
N ALA A 142 -13.39 3.76 -9.87
CA ALA A 142 -13.79 2.95 -11.02
C ALA A 142 -15.31 2.75 -11.09
N TRP A 143 -15.93 2.44 -9.95
CA TRP A 143 -17.38 2.27 -9.87
C TRP A 143 -18.15 3.57 -9.99
N ALA A 144 -17.59 4.70 -9.55
CA ALA A 144 -18.18 6.01 -9.76
C ALA A 144 -18.12 6.44 -11.23
N ASP A 145 -16.99 6.19 -11.91
CA ASP A 145 -16.74 6.58 -13.30
C ASP A 145 -17.63 5.79 -14.27
N TYR A 146 -17.61 4.45 -14.18
CA TYR A 146 -18.29 3.58 -15.15
C TYR A 146 -19.55 2.88 -14.63
N GLY A 147 -19.81 2.92 -13.32
CA GLY A 147 -20.89 2.15 -12.71
C GLY A 147 -20.51 0.69 -12.41
N LYS A 148 -21.22 0.10 -11.45
CA LYS A 148 -21.00 -1.29 -11.00
C LYS A 148 -21.34 -2.33 -12.08
N GLU A 149 -22.11 -1.98 -13.10
CA GLU A 149 -22.57 -2.88 -14.18
C GLU A 149 -21.84 -2.68 -15.52
N ALA A 150 -20.85 -1.78 -15.60
CA ALA A 150 -20.08 -1.57 -16.83
C ALA A 150 -19.36 -2.83 -17.34
N ARG A 151 -18.99 -2.82 -18.62
CA ARG A 151 -18.35 -3.97 -19.26
C ARG A 151 -16.94 -4.18 -18.67
N TRP A 152 -16.50 -5.43 -18.64
CA TRP A 152 -15.17 -5.80 -18.13
C TRP A 152 -14.03 -5.02 -18.78
N LYS A 153 -14.12 -4.73 -20.09
CA LYS A 153 -13.10 -3.94 -20.81
C LYS A 153 -12.91 -2.51 -20.28
N GLU A 154 -13.94 -1.93 -19.66
CA GLU A 154 -13.90 -0.57 -19.09
C GLU A 154 -13.36 -0.60 -17.65
N LYS A 155 -13.66 -1.66 -16.89
CA LYS A 155 -13.25 -1.84 -15.49
C LYS A 155 -11.86 -2.44 -15.33
N LEU A 156 -11.44 -3.30 -16.26
CA LEU A 156 -10.19 -4.05 -16.14
C LEU A 156 -8.98 -3.15 -15.91
N PRO A 157 -8.79 -2.02 -16.64
CA PRO A 157 -7.65 -1.12 -16.37
C PRO A 157 -7.67 -0.58 -14.94
N TRP A 158 -8.84 -0.22 -14.40
CA TRP A 158 -8.96 0.24 -13.02
C TRP A 158 -8.61 -0.86 -12.00
N TYR A 159 -9.05 -2.10 -12.25
CA TYR A 159 -8.71 -3.23 -11.37
C TYR A 159 -7.24 -3.61 -11.44
N LEU A 160 -6.60 -3.45 -12.60
CA LEU A 160 -5.15 -3.61 -12.71
C LEU A 160 -4.41 -2.54 -11.90
N VAL A 161 -4.84 -1.28 -11.99
CA VAL A 161 -4.29 -0.18 -11.17
C VAL A 161 -4.46 -0.48 -9.67
N ALA A 162 -5.67 -0.85 -9.23
CA ALA A 162 -5.91 -1.23 -7.84
C ALA A 162 -5.08 -2.44 -7.42
N GLY A 163 -4.95 -3.43 -8.31
CA GLY A 163 -4.14 -4.62 -8.11
C GLY A 163 -2.66 -4.33 -7.89
N VAL A 164 -2.09 -3.35 -8.59
CA VAL A 164 -0.71 -2.88 -8.35
C VAL A 164 -0.56 -2.38 -6.92
N TYR A 165 -1.45 -1.49 -6.46
CA TYR A 165 -1.38 -0.95 -5.10
C TYR A 165 -1.59 -2.02 -4.01
N PHE A 166 -2.54 -2.92 -4.21
CA PHE A 166 -2.74 -4.04 -3.29
C PHE A 166 -1.57 -5.02 -3.27
N TYR A 167 -0.96 -5.28 -4.43
CA TYR A 167 0.20 -6.16 -4.52
C TYR A 167 1.38 -5.58 -3.75
N ILE A 168 1.73 -4.32 -3.99
CA ILE A 168 2.86 -3.66 -3.32
C ILE A 168 2.63 -3.64 -1.80
N GLY A 169 1.46 -3.19 -1.33
CA GLY A 169 1.20 -3.16 0.12
C GLY A 169 1.16 -4.54 0.78
N LEU A 170 0.83 -5.60 0.02
CA LEU A 170 0.94 -6.98 0.52
C LEU A 170 2.39 -7.46 0.53
N ASP A 171 3.15 -7.11 -0.50
CA ASP A 171 4.57 -7.42 -0.62
C ASP A 171 5.36 -6.80 0.54
N ASP A 172 5.14 -5.52 0.86
CA ASP A 172 5.74 -4.84 2.02
C ASP A 172 5.52 -5.61 3.34
N CYS A 173 4.35 -6.22 3.51
CA CYS A 173 4.08 -7.00 4.72
C CYS A 173 4.75 -8.39 4.69
N VAL A 174 4.76 -9.04 3.53
CA VAL A 174 5.09 -10.48 3.41
C VAL A 174 6.53 -10.72 2.94
N GLY A 175 7.18 -9.70 2.36
CA GLY A 175 8.48 -9.79 1.71
C GLY A 175 8.46 -10.79 0.56
N ILE A 176 7.47 -10.73 -0.34
CA ILE A 176 7.35 -11.69 -1.45
C ILE A 176 8.60 -11.59 -2.34
N HIS A 177 9.01 -10.37 -2.69
CA HIS A 177 10.20 -10.15 -3.52
C HIS A 177 11.50 -10.57 -2.79
N GLU A 178 11.61 -10.34 -1.47
CA GLU A 178 12.73 -10.84 -0.67
C GLU A 178 12.80 -12.38 -0.64
N ASN A 179 11.66 -13.02 -0.35
CA ASN A 179 11.56 -14.48 -0.29
C ASN A 179 11.90 -15.12 -1.64
N PHE A 180 11.55 -14.45 -2.73
CA PHE A 180 11.95 -14.87 -4.08
C PHE A 180 13.46 -14.84 -4.26
N ILE A 181 14.16 -13.79 -3.80
CA ILE A 181 15.63 -13.71 -3.81
C ILE A 181 16.25 -14.84 -2.97
N LEU A 182 15.76 -15.05 -1.75
CA LEU A 182 16.29 -16.10 -0.87
C LEU A 182 16.15 -17.48 -1.52
N TRP A 183 15.05 -17.72 -2.22
CA TRP A 183 14.83 -18.94 -2.98
C TRP A 183 15.79 -19.06 -4.17
N THR A 184 15.97 -18.01 -4.97
CA THR A 184 16.88 -18.05 -6.13
C THR A 184 18.34 -18.22 -5.72
N ARG A 185 18.81 -17.51 -4.69
CA ARG A 185 20.18 -17.65 -4.14
C ARG A 185 20.49 -19.07 -3.69
N ARG A 186 19.52 -19.77 -3.09
CA ARG A 186 19.68 -21.19 -2.69
C ARG A 186 19.79 -22.13 -3.89
N ARG A 187 19.21 -21.77 -5.04
CA ARG A 187 19.22 -22.60 -6.25
C ARG A 187 20.41 -22.32 -7.16
N ILE A 188 20.92 -21.08 -7.15
CA ILE A 188 22.01 -20.64 -8.03
C ILE A 188 23.01 -19.79 -7.22
N PRO A 189 23.76 -20.40 -6.29
CA PRO A 189 24.66 -19.67 -5.38
C PRO A 189 25.85 -19.01 -6.09
N GLU A 190 26.22 -19.48 -7.29
CA GLU A 190 27.34 -18.92 -8.06
C GLU A 190 26.98 -17.71 -8.93
N ALA A 191 25.70 -17.28 -8.91
CA ALA A 191 25.24 -16.13 -9.69
C ALA A 191 25.71 -14.80 -9.08
N THR A 192 27.00 -14.49 -9.24
CA THR A 192 27.60 -13.24 -8.75
C THR A 192 27.34 -12.04 -9.66
N VAL A 193 26.84 -12.30 -10.87
CA VAL A 193 26.56 -11.30 -11.91
C VAL A 193 25.58 -10.21 -11.43
N PHE A 194 24.79 -10.45 -10.39
CA PHE A 194 23.73 -9.53 -9.96
C PHE A 194 23.99 -8.81 -8.64
N HIS A 195 25.17 -8.98 -8.01
CA HIS A 195 25.44 -8.41 -6.68
C HIS A 195 25.61 -6.88 -6.66
N PHE A 196 25.81 -6.24 -7.81
CA PHE A 196 26.02 -4.79 -7.90
C PHE A 196 24.72 -3.96 -7.84
N ILE A 197 23.55 -4.61 -7.90
CA ILE A 197 22.21 -4.03 -7.73
C ILE A 197 21.42 -4.92 -6.74
N HIS A 198 20.30 -4.44 -6.20
CA HIS A 198 19.35 -5.31 -5.51
C HIS A 198 18.83 -6.41 -6.46
N GLU A 199 19.06 -7.68 -6.11
CA GLU A 199 18.90 -8.81 -7.05
C GLU A 199 17.46 -8.96 -7.56
N TRP A 200 16.47 -8.58 -6.75
CA TRP A 200 15.07 -8.60 -7.16
C TRP A 200 14.80 -7.63 -8.32
N LEU A 201 15.51 -6.50 -8.37
CA LEU A 201 15.28 -5.48 -9.39
C LEU A 201 15.57 -6.03 -10.80
N TRP A 202 16.50 -6.96 -10.96
CA TRP A 202 16.73 -7.62 -12.25
C TRP A 202 15.53 -8.42 -12.75
N PHE A 203 14.84 -9.11 -11.84
CA PHE A 203 13.68 -9.93 -12.19
C PHE A 203 12.42 -9.08 -12.37
N TYR A 204 12.26 -8.06 -11.53
CA TYR A 204 11.07 -7.21 -11.53
C TYR A 204 11.17 -6.00 -12.45
N ALA A 205 12.36 -5.53 -12.86
CA ALA A 205 12.51 -4.33 -13.69
C ALA A 205 11.69 -4.37 -14.99
N PRO A 206 11.64 -5.46 -15.78
CA PRO A 206 10.78 -5.52 -16.95
C PRO A 206 9.29 -5.38 -16.61
N LEU A 207 8.86 -5.98 -15.49
CA LEU A 207 7.49 -5.88 -15.00
C LEU A 207 7.18 -4.46 -14.50
N ILE A 208 8.08 -3.86 -13.73
CA ILE A 208 7.99 -2.47 -13.24
C ILE A 208 7.88 -1.52 -14.44
N LEU A 209 8.73 -1.67 -15.46
CA LEU A 209 8.67 -0.85 -16.67
C LEU A 209 7.30 -0.99 -17.36
N ALA A 210 6.78 -2.21 -17.48
CA ALA A 210 5.45 -2.44 -18.03
C ALA A 210 4.35 -1.76 -17.19
N VAL A 211 4.46 -1.80 -15.86
CA VAL A 211 3.55 -1.11 -14.93
C VAL A 211 3.64 0.41 -15.09
N VAL A 212 4.85 0.99 -15.14
CA VAL A 212 5.05 2.44 -15.34
C VAL A 212 4.45 2.90 -16.67
N ILE A 213 4.69 2.16 -17.76
CA ILE A 213 4.09 2.46 -19.07
C ILE A 213 2.57 2.35 -19.01
N PHE A 214 2.05 1.29 -18.38
CA PHE A 214 0.62 1.07 -18.21
C PHE A 214 -0.03 2.22 -17.42
N LEU A 215 0.51 2.57 -16.25
CA LEU A 215 0.04 3.66 -15.40
C LEU A 215 0.09 5.00 -16.15
N SER A 216 1.20 5.30 -16.82
CA SER A 216 1.34 6.53 -17.61
C SER A 216 0.26 6.63 -18.70
N ARG A 217 0.03 5.55 -19.45
CA ARG A 217 -1.03 5.49 -20.48
C ARG A 217 -2.41 5.61 -19.86
N PHE A 218 -2.63 4.96 -18.72
CA PHE A 218 -3.90 5.04 -17.99
C PHE A 218 -4.18 6.47 -17.52
N PHE A 219 -3.22 7.14 -16.89
CA PHE A 219 -3.34 8.53 -16.43
C PHE A 219 -3.58 9.51 -17.57
N LEU A 220 -2.82 9.39 -18.67
CA LEU A 220 -3.05 10.20 -19.87
C LEU A 220 -4.45 9.97 -20.44
N LYS A 221 -4.91 8.74 -20.51
CA LYS A 221 -6.25 8.47 -21.03
C LYS A 221 -7.36 8.99 -20.11
N LYS A 222 -7.16 8.91 -18.79
CA LYS A 222 -8.21 9.18 -17.80
C LYS A 222 -8.28 10.60 -17.30
N PHE A 223 -7.14 11.26 -17.11
CA PHE A 223 -7.07 12.53 -16.41
C PHE A 223 -6.72 13.70 -17.31
N ARG A 224 -6.65 13.50 -18.64
CA ARG A 224 -6.39 14.58 -19.61
C ARG A 224 -7.40 15.73 -19.57
N TYR A 225 -8.59 15.50 -19.05
CA TYR A 225 -9.60 16.54 -18.88
C TYR A 225 -9.24 17.53 -17.76
N SER A 226 -8.34 17.16 -16.82
CA SER A 226 -7.92 18.00 -15.70
C SER A 226 -6.40 17.96 -15.53
N TRP A 227 -5.72 19.00 -16.01
CA TRP A 227 -4.27 19.16 -15.88
C TRP A 227 -3.79 19.04 -14.42
N GLY A 228 -4.55 19.56 -13.46
CA GLY A 228 -4.20 19.44 -12.06
C GLY A 228 -4.14 18.00 -11.56
N ILE A 229 -5.13 17.16 -11.92
CA ILE A 229 -5.11 15.72 -11.55
C ILE A 229 -3.98 15.01 -12.29
N LEU A 230 -3.82 15.28 -13.59
CA LEU A 230 -2.80 14.67 -14.41
C LEU A 230 -1.38 14.94 -13.86
N ILE A 231 -1.07 16.19 -13.52
CA ILE A 231 0.20 16.59 -12.92
C ILE A 231 0.40 15.87 -11.58
N THR A 232 -0.61 15.87 -10.70
CA THR A 232 -0.52 15.16 -9.42
C THR A 232 -0.18 13.67 -9.61
N MET A 233 -0.83 12.99 -10.57
CA MET A 233 -0.55 11.56 -10.84
C MET A 233 0.85 11.31 -11.39
N PHE A 234 1.35 12.19 -12.26
CA PHE A 234 2.70 12.05 -12.80
C PHE A 234 3.79 12.42 -11.78
N VAL A 235 3.54 13.40 -10.91
CA VAL A 235 4.45 13.71 -9.79
C VAL A 235 4.49 12.53 -8.82
N ALA A 236 3.33 11.95 -8.47
CA ALA A 236 3.27 10.74 -7.64
C ALA A 236 4.06 9.57 -8.27
N LEU A 237 3.89 9.34 -9.57
CA LEU A 237 4.62 8.32 -10.31
C LEU A 237 6.13 8.60 -10.35
N ALA A 238 6.53 9.87 -10.45
CA ALA A 238 7.94 10.25 -10.45
C ALA A 238 8.61 9.94 -9.09
N PHE A 239 7.92 10.15 -7.96
CA PHE A 239 8.42 9.73 -6.65
C PHE A 239 8.67 8.22 -6.59
N TRP A 240 7.72 7.40 -7.04
CA TRP A 240 7.89 5.94 -7.07
C TRP A 240 8.99 5.48 -8.03
N VAL A 241 9.08 6.07 -9.23
CA VAL A 241 10.17 5.75 -10.16
C VAL A 241 11.52 6.17 -9.59
N SER A 242 11.58 7.28 -8.85
CA SER A 242 12.82 7.72 -8.23
C SER A 242 13.35 6.73 -7.20
N VAL A 243 12.48 6.08 -6.43
CA VAL A 243 12.84 5.05 -5.45
C VAL A 243 13.55 3.88 -6.12
N ILE A 244 12.96 3.35 -7.19
CA ILE A 244 13.57 2.27 -7.98
C ILE A 244 14.95 2.65 -8.53
N LEU A 245 15.13 3.91 -8.94
CA LEU A 245 16.43 4.42 -9.38
C LEU A 245 17.42 4.53 -8.22
N LEU A 246 16.96 5.02 -7.06
CA LEU A 246 17.79 5.17 -5.85
C LEU A 246 18.28 3.80 -5.35
N GLU A 247 17.41 2.79 -5.25
CA GLU A 247 17.79 1.42 -4.88
C GLU A 247 18.76 0.77 -5.88
N GLY A 248 18.57 1.05 -7.17
CA GLY A 248 19.47 0.58 -8.23
C GLY A 248 20.88 1.17 -8.10
N LEU A 249 20.99 2.38 -7.56
CA LEU A 249 22.27 3.08 -7.35
C LEU A 249 22.84 2.84 -5.94
N ALA A 250 22.03 2.38 -4.98
CA ALA A 250 22.38 2.25 -3.57
C ALA A 250 23.70 1.49 -3.37
N LYS A 251 23.76 0.24 -3.83
CA LYS A 251 24.93 -0.64 -3.62
C LYS A 251 26.22 -0.17 -4.28
N SER A 252 26.11 0.49 -5.43
CA SER A 252 27.26 0.84 -6.26
C SER A 252 27.80 2.24 -5.97
N ILE A 253 26.95 3.15 -5.49
CA ILE A 253 27.30 4.56 -5.28
C ILE A 253 27.21 4.94 -3.80
N VAL A 254 26.11 4.60 -3.13
CA VAL A 254 25.78 5.16 -1.81
C VAL A 254 26.37 4.33 -0.66
N ASP A 255 26.23 3.00 -0.70
CA ASP A 255 26.76 2.11 0.34
C ASP A 255 28.28 2.31 0.58
N PRO A 256 29.12 2.53 -0.46
CA PRO A 256 30.54 2.83 -0.28
C PRO A 256 30.83 4.19 0.39
N MET A 257 29.88 5.13 0.39
CA MET A 257 30.07 6.48 0.96
C MET A 257 29.90 6.52 2.49
N GLY A 258 29.40 5.43 3.09
CA GLY A 258 29.26 5.27 4.53
C GLY A 258 27.82 5.27 5.03
N LEU A 259 27.66 4.94 6.32
CA LEU A 259 26.37 4.67 6.95
C LEU A 259 25.40 5.85 6.91
N ASP A 260 25.89 7.08 7.07
CA ASP A 260 25.03 8.28 7.10
C ASP A 260 24.42 8.58 5.72
N TYR A 261 25.15 8.30 4.64
CA TYR A 261 24.62 8.43 3.28
C TYR A 261 23.56 7.36 2.99
N GLY A 262 23.79 6.13 3.45
CA GLY A 262 22.77 5.07 3.40
C GLY A 262 21.50 5.45 4.14
N ARG A 263 21.61 5.98 5.36
CA ARG A 263 20.46 6.44 6.16
C ARG A 263 19.67 7.55 5.47
N LEU A 264 20.36 8.52 4.87
CA LEU A 264 19.72 9.59 4.11
C LEU A 264 18.99 9.04 2.87
N LEU A 265 19.62 8.12 2.14
CA LEU A 265 19.02 7.49 0.97
C LEU A 265 17.73 6.76 1.34
N ILE A 266 17.77 5.91 2.36
CA ILE A 266 16.60 5.17 2.87
C ILE A 266 15.49 6.14 3.27
N GLY A 267 15.83 7.22 3.99
CA GLY A 267 14.85 8.24 4.38
C GLY A 267 14.18 8.88 3.16
N ILE A 268 14.95 9.21 2.12
CA ILE A 268 14.42 9.76 0.87
C ILE A 268 13.56 8.73 0.14
N GLU A 269 14.00 7.47 0.11
CA GLU A 269 13.35 6.37 -0.58
C GLU A 269 11.97 6.08 0.02
N GLU A 270 11.93 5.66 1.28
CA GLU A 270 10.73 5.34 2.04
C GLU A 270 9.77 6.54 2.12
N GLY A 271 10.33 7.75 2.27
CA GLY A 271 9.57 9.00 2.25
C GLY A 271 8.92 9.28 0.91
N SER A 272 9.64 9.03 -0.19
CA SER A 272 9.14 9.23 -1.55
C SER A 272 8.04 8.22 -1.88
N GLU A 273 8.15 6.97 -1.43
CA GLU A 273 7.11 5.96 -1.63
C GLU A 273 5.80 6.33 -0.94
N MET A 274 5.87 6.62 0.37
CA MET A 274 4.69 6.99 1.16
C MET A 274 4.07 8.30 0.64
N PHE A 275 4.88 9.32 0.38
CA PHE A 275 4.37 10.59 -0.13
C PHE A 275 3.78 10.45 -1.53
N GLY A 276 4.41 9.66 -2.40
CA GLY A 276 3.89 9.29 -3.71
C GLY A 276 2.52 8.60 -3.61
N ALA A 277 2.35 7.66 -2.66
CA ALA A 277 1.07 7.00 -2.39
C ALA A 277 -0.01 8.01 -1.92
N THR A 278 0.34 8.94 -1.04
CA THR A 278 -0.54 10.06 -0.64
C THR A 278 -0.95 10.92 -1.83
N LEU A 279 -0.03 11.25 -2.73
CA LEU A 279 -0.34 12.04 -3.94
C LEU A 279 -1.24 11.29 -4.92
N PHE A 280 -1.02 9.98 -5.14
CA PHE A 280 -1.94 9.15 -5.91
C PHE A 280 -3.34 9.20 -5.30
N MET A 281 -3.43 9.01 -3.98
CA MET A 281 -4.69 9.03 -3.25
C MET A 281 -5.39 10.39 -3.39
N LEU A 282 -4.64 11.50 -3.32
CA LEU A 282 -5.15 12.85 -3.53
C LEU A 282 -5.69 13.06 -4.95
N GLY A 283 -4.97 12.54 -5.96
CA GLY A 283 -5.38 12.58 -7.36
C GLY A 283 -6.68 11.83 -7.61
N PHE A 284 -6.79 10.58 -7.12
CA PHE A 284 -8.00 9.77 -7.27
C PHE A 284 -9.17 10.36 -6.47
N SER A 285 -8.90 10.85 -5.26
CA SER A 285 -9.86 11.59 -4.44
C SER A 285 -10.44 12.80 -5.18
N LYS A 286 -9.58 13.59 -5.83
CA LYS A 286 -10.01 14.76 -6.60
C LYS A 286 -10.85 14.35 -7.82
N HIS A 287 -10.43 13.31 -8.54
CA HIS A 287 -11.22 12.78 -9.65
C HIS A 287 -12.60 12.29 -9.19
N LEU A 288 -12.65 11.50 -8.11
CA LEU A 288 -13.88 10.99 -7.53
C LEU A 288 -14.82 12.12 -7.10
N LYS A 289 -14.28 13.19 -6.50
CA LYS A 289 -15.05 14.38 -6.16
C LYS A 289 -15.66 15.05 -7.40
N ASN A 290 -14.88 15.24 -8.47
CA ASN A 290 -15.38 15.83 -9.72
C ASN A 290 -16.53 14.99 -10.30
N LEU A 291 -16.39 13.66 -10.31
CA LEU A 291 -17.44 12.75 -10.78
C LEU A 291 -18.74 12.84 -9.96
N ALA A 292 -18.62 13.09 -8.65
CA ALA A 292 -19.78 13.28 -7.77
C ALA A 292 -20.48 14.61 -8.04
N GLU A 293 -19.72 15.68 -8.29
CA GLU A 293 -20.24 17.02 -8.58
C GLU A 293 -20.92 17.09 -9.96
N GLU A 294 -20.41 16.38 -10.97
CA GLU A 294 -21.01 16.32 -12.31
C GLU A 294 -22.39 15.61 -12.33
N LYS A 295 -22.64 14.72 -11.35
CA LYS A 295 -23.91 13.98 -11.25
C LYS A 295 -25.01 14.72 -10.51
N VAL A 296 -24.70 15.85 -9.86
CA VAL A 296 -25.71 16.71 -9.24
C VAL A 296 -26.21 17.68 -10.32
N PRO A 297 -27.47 17.59 -10.78
CA PRO A 297 -28.00 18.59 -11.70
C PRO A 297 -27.92 19.97 -11.02
N LYS A 298 -27.30 20.93 -11.71
CA LYS A 298 -27.28 22.34 -11.29
C LYS A 298 -28.67 22.96 -11.40
#